data_AF-A0A956ZPE9-F1
#
_entry.id   AF-A0A956ZPE9-F1
#
_cell.length_a   1.000
_cell.length_b   1.000
_cell.length_c   1.000
_cell.angle_alpha   90.00
_cell.angle_beta   90.00
_cell.angle_gamma   90.00
#
_symmetry.space_group_name_H-M   'P 1'
#
loop_
_entity.id
_entity.type
_entity.pdbx_description
1 polymer ?
#
loop_
_entity_poly.entity_id
_entity_poly.type
_entity_poly.pdbx_seq_one_letter_code
_entity_poly.pdbx_strand_id
1 'polypeptide(L)'
;MQGELDNSWAVLGEIYGGDAKLRELGLTIRRVRSTLDDADRLGARAKYVPVRAKFRTGDELLKLLVGPLYDDNPNIGVRELIQNAVDACREMEDVLAQRRHPVARPNLRRDADVVVFLEELEDGTGCLTVEDNGIGMTPRIICDYFLTAGASFRNCEAWHKQHDDETGTPRVLRSGRFGIGVLAAFLLGNEIHVSTRHVDEERGVAFSCRLEDPEVELRWTDRPVGTTIQIQIGNSRVVDRLVGDGDTPGVDWDWYGLERPRLARGMLLRRTRVPNRHNPSPILTGESWLAPAVSLPSPGSELPAKWRRINYPEFDDLHWTWELPWAMACNGILIGHPNLHASFC
;
A
#
# COMPACT_ATOMS: atom_id res chain seq x y z
N MET A 1 35.79 -9.16 -45.40
CA MET A 1 34.96 -8.10 -46.04
C MET A 1 34.02 -7.44 -45.03
N GLN A 2 33.27 -8.19 -44.22
CA GLN A 2 32.40 -7.63 -43.17
C GLN A 2 33.19 -6.81 -42.12
N GLY A 3 34.29 -7.34 -41.58
CA GLY A 3 35.05 -6.65 -40.52
C GLY A 3 35.76 -5.35 -40.96
N GLU A 4 36.13 -5.24 -42.25
CA GLU A 4 36.70 -4.00 -42.83
C GLU A 4 35.62 -2.90 -42.96
N LEU A 5 34.38 -3.32 -43.29
CA LEU A 5 33.23 -2.43 -43.30
C LEU A 5 32.89 -1.95 -41.88
N ASP A 6 32.88 -2.86 -40.90
CA ASP A 6 32.55 -2.53 -39.51
C ASP A 6 33.58 -1.55 -38.90
N ASN A 7 34.88 -1.75 -39.15
CA ASN A 7 35.93 -0.82 -38.70
C ASN A 7 35.82 0.55 -39.39
N SER A 8 35.59 0.57 -40.70
CA SER A 8 35.39 1.82 -41.42
C SER A 8 34.18 2.59 -40.89
N TRP A 9 33.13 1.88 -40.46
CA TRP A 9 31.92 2.48 -39.90
C TRP A 9 32.12 3.08 -38.50
N ALA A 10 32.86 2.39 -37.63
CA ALA A 10 33.16 2.90 -36.29
C ALA A 10 33.95 4.22 -36.37
N VAL A 11 34.97 4.26 -37.22
CA VAL A 11 35.82 5.44 -37.43
C VAL A 11 35.02 6.61 -38.04
N LEU A 12 34.17 6.34 -39.04
CA LEU A 12 33.34 7.37 -39.65
C LEU A 12 32.29 7.93 -38.67
N GLY A 13 31.68 7.07 -37.86
CA GLY A 13 30.69 7.48 -36.85
C GLY A 13 31.28 8.33 -35.74
N GLU A 14 32.50 8.01 -35.29
CA GLU A 14 33.22 8.75 -34.25
C GLU A 14 33.69 10.12 -34.76
N ILE A 15 34.37 10.15 -35.91
CA ILE A 15 34.97 11.39 -36.45
C ILE A 15 33.91 12.38 -36.93
N TYR A 16 32.91 11.93 -37.69
CA TYR A 16 31.90 12.83 -38.27
C TYR A 16 30.70 13.07 -37.33
N GLY A 17 30.53 12.24 -36.30
CA GLY A 17 29.50 12.43 -35.28
C GLY A 17 29.96 13.26 -34.07
N GLY A 18 31.26 13.21 -33.74
CA GLY A 18 31.85 13.87 -32.57
C GLY A 18 32.33 15.31 -32.80
N ASP A 19 32.71 15.69 -34.02
CA ASP A 19 33.17 17.05 -34.35
C ASP A 19 31.99 17.95 -34.78
N ALA A 20 31.84 19.10 -34.11
CA ALA A 20 30.72 20.01 -34.31
C ALA A 20 30.63 20.62 -35.73
N LYS A 21 31.75 20.81 -36.43
CA LYS A 21 31.77 21.33 -37.82
C LYS A 21 31.46 20.25 -38.83
N LEU A 22 31.95 19.03 -38.61
CA LEU A 22 31.75 17.91 -39.54
C LEU A 22 30.34 17.32 -39.43
N ARG A 23 29.67 17.50 -38.29
CA ARG A 23 28.27 17.09 -38.08
C ARG A 23 27.29 17.76 -39.05
N GLU A 24 27.62 18.96 -39.54
CA GLU A 24 26.79 19.70 -40.50
C GLU A 24 26.76 19.06 -41.89
N LEU A 25 27.71 18.17 -42.21
CA LEU A 25 27.75 17.45 -43.49
C LEU A 25 26.65 16.36 -43.60
N GLY A 26 25.93 16.06 -42.51
CA GLY A 26 24.76 15.17 -42.53
C GLY A 26 25.04 13.70 -42.88
N LEU A 27 26.31 13.29 -42.90
CA LEU A 27 26.76 11.94 -43.19
C LEU A 27 26.54 11.01 -41.99
N THR A 28 25.27 10.82 -41.61
CA THR A 28 24.87 9.95 -40.49
C THR A 28 24.41 8.61 -41.04
N ILE A 29 25.34 7.74 -41.47
CA ILE A 29 24.98 6.37 -41.87
C ILE A 29 24.87 5.52 -40.61
N ARG A 30 23.69 5.49 -40.00
CA ARG A 30 23.31 4.52 -38.95
C ARG A 30 22.26 3.58 -39.53
N ARG A 31 22.67 2.35 -39.89
CA ARG A 31 21.73 1.33 -40.37
C ARG A 31 21.44 0.26 -39.32
N VAL A 32 21.11 0.66 -38.09
CA VAL A 32 20.16 -0.06 -37.23
C VAL A 32 19.51 1.00 -36.33
N ARG A 33 18.26 1.40 -36.62
CA ARG A 33 17.41 1.99 -35.57
C ARG A 33 16.84 0.81 -34.83
N SER A 34 17.23 0.63 -33.58
CA SER A 34 16.62 -0.40 -32.76
C SER A 34 15.22 0.07 -32.38
N THR A 35 14.29 -0.86 -32.22
CA THR A 35 13.00 -0.55 -31.57
C THR A 35 13.19 -0.10 -30.12
N LEU A 36 14.39 -0.29 -29.55
CA LEU A 36 14.81 0.27 -28.25
C LEU A 36 14.97 1.80 -28.26
N ASP A 37 15.18 2.42 -29.43
CA ASP A 37 15.40 3.89 -29.54
C ASP A 37 14.08 4.69 -29.56
N ASP A 38 12.95 3.99 -29.61
CA ASP A 38 11.60 4.56 -29.65
C ASP A 38 10.82 4.03 -28.44
N ALA A 39 10.94 4.77 -27.33
CA ALA A 39 10.37 4.38 -26.04
C ALA A 39 8.85 4.16 -26.11
N ASP A 40 8.15 4.94 -26.94
CA ASP A 40 6.70 4.83 -27.12
C ASP A 40 6.33 3.53 -27.87
N ARG A 41 7.08 3.17 -28.92
CA ARG A 41 6.88 1.91 -29.65
C ARG A 41 7.30 0.68 -28.86
N LEU A 42 8.35 0.79 -28.04
CA LEU A 42 8.78 -0.29 -27.16
C LEU A 42 7.74 -0.50 -26.06
N GLY A 43 7.29 0.58 -25.41
CA GLY A 43 6.29 0.55 -24.34
C GLY A 43 4.96 -0.07 -24.77
N ALA A 44 4.51 0.21 -26.00
CA ALA A 44 3.24 -0.33 -26.52
C ALA A 44 3.23 -1.87 -26.71
N ARG A 45 4.39 -2.49 -26.93
CA ARG A 45 4.53 -3.95 -27.13
C ARG A 45 5.20 -4.69 -25.96
N ALA A 46 5.87 -3.97 -25.07
CA ALA A 46 6.56 -4.55 -23.92
C ALA A 46 5.55 -5.12 -22.92
N LYS A 47 5.88 -6.28 -22.35
CA LYS A 47 5.14 -6.84 -21.20
C LYS A 47 5.51 -6.15 -19.88
N TYR A 48 6.55 -5.32 -19.89
CA TYR A 48 7.07 -4.60 -18.75
C TYR A 48 6.96 -3.09 -18.94
N VAL A 49 6.95 -2.36 -17.83
CA VAL A 49 7.02 -0.90 -17.83
C VAL A 49 8.49 -0.50 -17.90
N PRO A 50 8.93 0.24 -18.94
CA PRO A 50 10.34 0.60 -19.12
C PRO A 50 10.76 1.76 -18.21
N VAL A 51 10.66 1.55 -16.90
CA VAL A 51 11.05 2.52 -15.85
C VAL A 51 12.05 1.88 -14.92
N ARG A 52 12.96 2.71 -14.38
CA ARG A 52 13.92 2.27 -13.38
C ARG A 52 13.30 2.32 -11.98
N ALA A 53 12.61 1.25 -11.61
CA ALA A 53 12.06 1.07 -10.28
C ALA A 53 13.09 0.40 -9.36
N LYS A 54 13.35 1.02 -8.21
CA LYS A 54 14.24 0.49 -7.17
C LYS A 54 13.83 1.05 -5.83
N PHE A 55 14.06 0.31 -4.75
CA PHE A 55 13.90 0.87 -3.42
C PHE A 55 14.89 2.02 -3.22
N ARG A 56 14.38 3.20 -2.86
CA ARG A 56 15.17 4.37 -2.49
C ARG A 56 14.90 4.65 -1.02
N THR A 57 15.86 4.42 -0.17
CA THR A 57 15.80 4.88 1.22
C THR A 57 16.54 6.21 1.30
N GLY A 58 15.89 7.27 1.80
CA GLY A 58 16.62 8.46 2.23
C GLY A 58 17.66 8.03 3.28
N ASP A 59 18.93 8.28 2.98
CA ASP A 59 20.14 8.10 3.78
C ASP A 59 20.04 7.11 4.95
N GLU A 60 20.16 5.81 4.67
CA GLU A 60 20.52 4.69 5.59
C GLU A 60 19.69 4.49 6.89
N LEU A 61 18.91 5.47 7.34
CA LEU A 61 18.26 5.54 8.65
C LEU A 61 17.07 4.59 8.73
N LEU A 62 16.31 4.45 7.65
CA LEU A 62 15.04 3.72 7.68
C LEU A 62 15.25 2.21 7.86
N LYS A 63 16.29 1.61 7.27
CA LYS A 63 16.63 0.18 7.49
C LYS A 63 17.05 -0.11 8.94
N LEU A 64 17.64 0.87 9.64
CA LEU A 64 17.99 0.78 11.07
C LEU A 64 16.79 1.02 12.00
N LEU A 65 15.67 1.50 11.46
CA LEU A 65 14.52 1.98 12.20
C LEU A 65 13.30 1.05 12.12
N VAL A 66 13.14 0.20 11.09
CA VAL A 66 11.96 -0.68 10.98
C VAL A 66 11.86 -1.71 12.13
N GLY A 67 12.94 -2.40 12.50
CA GLY A 67 12.88 -3.34 13.64
C GLY A 67 12.68 -2.62 14.99
N PRO A 68 13.56 -1.65 15.34
CA PRO A 68 13.52 -0.99 16.65
C PRO A 68 12.35 -0.01 16.89
N LEU A 69 11.75 0.62 15.87
CA LEU A 69 10.58 1.49 16.08
C LEU A 69 9.28 0.70 16.31
N TYR A 70 9.24 -0.57 15.89
CA TYR A 70 8.02 -1.36 15.86
C TYR A 70 8.06 -2.57 16.80
N ASP A 71 9.10 -2.73 17.62
CA ASP A 71 9.30 -3.88 18.52
C ASP A 71 9.12 -5.26 17.83
N ASP A 72 9.43 -5.34 16.53
CA ASP A 72 9.13 -6.51 15.67
C ASP A 72 7.66 -6.99 15.79
N ASN A 73 6.72 -6.06 16.01
CA ASN A 73 5.30 -6.37 16.17
C ASN A 73 4.61 -6.45 14.80
N PRO A 74 4.24 -7.65 14.32
CA PRO A 74 3.63 -7.82 13.00
C PRO A 74 2.26 -7.16 12.88
N ASN A 75 1.56 -6.94 14.00
CA ASN A 75 0.28 -6.24 13.98
C ASN A 75 0.41 -4.85 13.34
N ILE A 76 1.51 -4.15 13.61
CA ILE A 76 1.75 -2.80 13.06
C ILE A 76 1.86 -2.83 11.53
N GLY A 77 2.51 -3.85 10.96
CA GLY A 77 2.56 -4.05 9.51
C GLY A 77 1.18 -4.15 8.88
N VAL A 78 0.28 -4.92 9.48
CA VAL A 78 -1.11 -5.03 9.00
C VAL A 78 -1.85 -3.71 9.15
N ARG A 79 -1.66 -2.98 10.26
CA ARG A 79 -2.30 -1.67 10.50
C ARG A 79 -1.93 -0.64 9.44
N GLU A 80 -0.66 -0.54 9.07
CA GLU A 80 -0.18 0.39 8.05
C GLU A 80 -0.73 0.05 6.66
N LEU A 81 -0.82 -1.24 6.32
CA LEU A 81 -1.42 -1.68 5.06
C LEU A 81 -2.92 -1.34 5.00
N ILE A 82 -3.65 -1.58 6.09
CA ILE A 82 -5.07 -1.19 6.20
C ILE A 82 -5.23 0.32 6.05
N GLN A 83 -4.38 1.10 6.72
CA GLN A 83 -4.41 2.56 6.62
C GLN A 83 -4.20 3.03 5.18
N ASN A 84 -3.20 2.48 4.48
CA ASN A 84 -2.94 2.82 3.07
C ASN A 84 -4.13 2.49 2.16
N ALA A 85 -4.76 1.33 2.37
CA ALA A 85 -5.94 0.90 1.62
C ALA A 85 -7.14 1.82 1.86
N VAL A 86 -7.42 2.16 3.12
CA VAL A 86 -8.49 3.10 3.52
C VAL A 86 -8.26 4.48 2.91
N ASP A 87 -7.02 4.96 2.98
CA ASP A 87 -6.60 6.24 2.44
C ASP A 87 -6.80 6.29 0.92
N ALA A 88 -6.43 5.23 0.19
CA ALA A 88 -6.67 5.12 -1.24
C ALA A 88 -8.16 5.12 -1.60
N CYS A 89 -9.02 4.52 -0.76
CA CYS A 89 -10.46 4.53 -0.95
C CYS A 89 -11.06 5.93 -0.74
N ARG A 90 -10.60 6.67 0.27
CA ARG A 90 -11.03 8.06 0.51
C ARG A 90 -10.64 9.00 -0.63
N GLU A 91 -9.41 8.86 -1.15
CA GLU A 91 -8.98 9.63 -2.33
C GLU A 91 -9.87 9.34 -3.54
N MET A 92 -10.20 8.07 -3.76
CA MET A 92 -11.11 7.69 -4.82
C MET A 92 -12.52 8.28 -4.60
N GLU A 93 -12.98 8.45 -3.37
CA GLU A 93 -14.29 9.06 -3.08
C GLU A 93 -14.28 10.56 -3.42
N ASP A 94 -13.24 11.29 -3.02
CA ASP A 94 -13.08 12.72 -3.35
C ASP A 94 -12.96 12.94 -4.86
N VAL A 95 -12.15 12.12 -5.55
CA VAL A 95 -12.00 12.19 -7.01
C VAL A 95 -13.33 11.90 -7.71
N LEU A 96 -14.12 10.94 -7.23
CA LEU A 96 -15.44 10.65 -7.80
C LEU A 96 -16.45 11.78 -7.57
N ALA A 97 -16.42 12.42 -6.40
CA ALA A 97 -17.29 13.55 -6.09
C ALA A 97 -17.07 14.74 -7.03
N GLN A 98 -15.84 14.90 -7.55
CA GLN A 98 -15.47 15.96 -8.49
C GLN A 98 -15.70 15.60 -9.96
N ARG A 99 -15.91 14.32 -10.29
CA ARG A 99 -16.08 13.85 -11.68
C ARG A 99 -17.52 13.95 -12.16
N ARG A 100 -17.70 14.33 -13.42
CA ARG A 100 -19.01 14.32 -14.11
C ARG A 100 -19.45 12.92 -14.56
N HIS A 101 -18.51 11.99 -14.68
CA HIS A 101 -18.77 10.63 -15.15
C HIS A 101 -18.44 9.61 -14.05
N PRO A 102 -19.34 8.65 -13.80
CA PRO A 102 -19.10 7.61 -12.79
C PRO A 102 -17.97 6.68 -13.28
N VAL A 103 -17.04 6.38 -12.38
CA VAL A 103 -16.06 5.30 -12.58
C VAL A 103 -16.62 4.05 -11.90
N ALA A 104 -16.67 2.94 -12.64
CA ALA A 104 -17.01 1.65 -12.07
C ALA A 104 -15.92 1.20 -11.07
N ARG A 105 -16.31 1.06 -9.80
CA ARG A 105 -15.47 0.41 -8.79
C ARG A 105 -15.69 -1.10 -8.83
N PRO A 106 -14.64 -1.92 -8.65
CA PRO A 106 -14.86 -3.34 -8.42
C PRO A 106 -15.60 -3.55 -7.10
N ASN A 107 -16.58 -4.47 -7.12
CA ASN A 107 -17.17 -4.99 -5.90
C ASN A 107 -16.19 -6.02 -5.32
N LEU A 108 -15.64 -5.73 -4.14
CA LEU A 108 -14.84 -6.71 -3.43
C LEU A 108 -15.74 -7.69 -2.67
N ARG A 109 -15.12 -8.70 -2.07
CA ARG A 109 -15.81 -9.67 -1.21
C ARG A 109 -16.58 -8.93 -0.12
N ARG A 110 -17.78 -9.43 0.21
CA ARG A 110 -18.64 -8.91 1.28
C ARG A 110 -19.06 -7.45 1.07
N ASP A 111 -19.14 -7.01 -0.19
CA ASP A 111 -19.40 -5.62 -0.59
C ASP A 111 -18.48 -4.61 0.10
N ALA A 112 -17.26 -5.04 0.44
CA ALA A 112 -16.30 -4.20 1.12
C ALA A 112 -15.59 -3.25 0.14
N ASP A 113 -15.05 -2.16 0.67
CA ASP A 113 -14.12 -1.27 -0.03
C ASP A 113 -12.67 -1.72 0.19
N VAL A 114 -12.40 -2.34 1.35
CA VAL A 114 -11.12 -2.95 1.69
C VAL A 114 -11.35 -4.37 2.23
N VAL A 115 -10.55 -5.33 1.80
CA VAL A 115 -10.54 -6.71 2.28
C VAL A 115 -9.16 -7.05 2.83
N VAL A 116 -9.11 -7.54 4.07
CA VAL A 116 -7.91 -8.12 4.69
C VAL A 116 -8.17 -9.60 4.89
N PHE A 117 -7.35 -10.45 4.30
CA PHE A 117 -7.52 -11.90 4.38
C PHE A 117 -6.20 -12.57 4.78
N LEU A 118 -6.21 -13.30 5.90
CA LEU A 118 -5.06 -14.07 6.38
C LEU A 118 -5.32 -15.57 6.20
N GLU A 119 -4.53 -16.22 5.38
CA GLU A 119 -4.56 -17.67 5.21
C GLU A 119 -3.36 -18.30 5.93
N GLU A 120 -3.64 -19.25 6.83
CA GLU A 120 -2.65 -20.14 7.41
C GLU A 120 -2.48 -21.36 6.50
N LEU A 121 -1.23 -21.72 6.19
CA LEU A 121 -0.88 -22.90 5.40
C LEU A 121 -0.58 -24.10 6.32
N GLU A 122 -0.59 -25.30 5.75
CA GLU A 122 -0.44 -26.55 6.53
C GLU A 122 0.91 -26.65 7.26
N ASP A 123 1.97 -26.11 6.66
CA ASP A 123 3.32 -26.06 7.24
C ASP A 123 3.48 -24.98 8.32
N GLY A 124 2.47 -24.14 8.53
CA GLY A 124 2.48 -23.03 9.50
C GLY A 124 2.99 -21.72 8.98
N THR A 125 3.38 -21.66 7.72
CA THR A 125 3.52 -20.39 7.02
C THR A 125 2.13 -19.82 6.76
N GLY A 126 2.07 -18.61 6.21
CA GLY A 126 0.81 -17.99 5.88
C GLY A 126 0.91 -17.03 4.72
N CYS A 127 -0.23 -16.52 4.28
CA CYS A 127 -0.33 -15.48 3.29
C CYS A 127 -1.29 -14.41 3.79
N LEU A 128 -0.81 -13.16 3.90
CA LEU A 128 -1.68 -12.01 4.12
C LEU A 128 -1.98 -11.36 2.78
N THR A 129 -3.27 -11.17 2.48
CA THR A 129 -3.74 -10.37 1.35
C THR A 129 -4.48 -9.14 1.86
N VAL A 130 -4.10 -7.96 1.38
CA VAL A 130 -4.84 -6.70 1.56
C VAL A 130 -5.24 -6.20 0.17
N GLU A 131 -6.55 -6.06 -0.05
CA GLU A 131 -7.12 -5.62 -1.32
C GLU A 131 -8.03 -4.41 -1.09
N ASP A 132 -7.91 -3.40 -1.93
CA ASP A 132 -8.77 -2.22 -1.94
C ASP A 132 -9.30 -1.91 -3.33
N ASN A 133 -10.48 -1.27 -3.38
CA ASN A 133 -11.07 -0.71 -4.58
C ASN A 133 -10.80 0.81 -4.70
N GLY A 134 -9.73 1.28 -4.08
CA GLY A 134 -9.33 2.68 -4.00
C GLY A 134 -8.72 3.22 -5.30
N ILE A 135 -8.05 4.37 -5.21
CA ILE A 135 -7.62 5.13 -6.39
C ILE A 135 -6.56 4.40 -7.24
N GLY A 136 -5.80 3.49 -6.64
CA GLY A 136 -4.70 2.74 -7.26
C GLY A 136 -3.44 3.59 -7.49
N MET A 137 -2.44 3.02 -8.17
CA MET A 137 -1.17 3.69 -8.43
C MET A 137 -0.76 3.62 -9.91
N THR A 138 -0.14 4.70 -10.41
CA THR A 138 0.55 4.73 -11.70
C THR A 138 1.99 4.24 -11.54
N PRO A 139 2.71 3.85 -12.60
CA PRO A 139 4.13 3.52 -12.51
C PRO A 139 4.98 4.62 -11.85
N ARG A 140 4.61 5.88 -12.08
CA ARG A 140 5.27 7.03 -11.45
C ARG A 140 5.04 7.06 -9.94
N ILE A 141 3.79 6.88 -9.49
CA ILE A 141 3.49 6.82 -8.05
C ILE A 141 4.25 5.68 -7.38
N ILE A 142 4.37 4.54 -8.06
CA ILE A 142 5.13 3.39 -7.56
C ILE A 142 6.60 3.76 -7.34
N CYS A 143 7.25 4.37 -8.33
CA CYS A 143 8.67 4.74 -8.23
C CYS A 143 8.93 5.88 -7.25
N ASP A 144 8.12 6.93 -7.29
CA ASP A 144 8.37 8.19 -6.58
C ASP A 144 7.94 8.12 -5.10
N TYR A 145 6.96 7.27 -4.77
CA TYR A 145 6.39 7.20 -3.41
C TYR A 145 6.34 5.78 -2.84
N PHE A 146 5.80 4.80 -3.57
CA PHE A 146 5.66 3.44 -3.01
C PHE A 146 7.02 2.81 -2.71
N LEU A 147 7.97 2.87 -3.65
CA LEU A 147 9.33 2.32 -3.48
C LEU A 147 10.31 3.32 -2.85
N THR A 148 9.87 4.52 -2.50
CA THR A 148 10.76 5.53 -1.91
C THR A 148 10.38 5.75 -0.45
N ALA A 149 11.21 5.23 0.45
CA ALA A 149 10.98 5.33 1.87
C ALA A 149 11.20 6.77 2.37
N GLY A 150 10.27 7.29 3.17
CA GLY A 150 10.27 8.69 3.60
C GLY A 150 9.60 9.65 2.61
N ALA A 151 9.21 9.18 1.42
CA ALA A 151 8.45 9.98 0.47
C ALA A 151 6.95 9.76 0.69
N SER A 152 6.28 10.76 1.27
CA SER A 152 4.83 10.81 1.30
C SER A 152 4.31 11.62 0.11
N PHE A 153 3.41 11.04 -0.68
CA PHE A 153 2.74 11.74 -1.79
C PHE A 153 2.00 13.01 -1.31
N ARG A 154 1.58 13.03 -0.04
CA ARG A 154 0.94 14.18 0.62
C ARG A 154 1.76 15.48 0.49
N ASN A 155 3.08 15.40 0.59
CA ASN A 155 3.93 16.59 0.57
C ASN A 155 4.22 17.10 -0.85
N CYS A 156 3.63 16.49 -1.88
CA CYS A 156 3.76 16.96 -3.25
C CYS A 156 2.74 18.06 -3.55
N GLU A 157 3.21 19.16 -4.14
CA GLU A 157 2.37 20.27 -4.61
C GLU A 157 1.22 19.80 -5.54
N ALA A 158 1.43 18.73 -6.30
CA ALA A 158 0.41 18.15 -7.18
C ALA A 158 -0.76 17.54 -6.41
N TRP A 159 -0.52 16.93 -5.24
CA TRP A 159 -1.57 16.35 -4.42
C TRP A 159 -2.46 17.44 -3.81
N HIS A 160 -1.83 18.46 -3.22
CA HIS A 160 -2.50 19.63 -2.64
C HIS A 160 -3.37 20.35 -3.67
N LYS A 161 -2.87 20.57 -4.89
CA LYS A 161 -3.67 21.16 -5.98
C LYS A 161 -4.94 20.38 -6.32
N GLN A 162 -4.94 19.07 -6.10
CA GLN A 162 -6.06 18.20 -6.47
C GLN A 162 -7.05 17.98 -5.32
N HIS A 163 -6.58 17.99 -4.07
CA HIS A 163 -7.39 17.59 -2.91
C HIS A 163 -7.64 18.73 -1.91
N ASP A 164 -6.99 19.89 -2.05
CA ASP A 164 -7.30 21.08 -1.25
C ASP A 164 -8.50 21.83 -1.85
N ASP A 165 -9.35 22.38 -0.99
CA ASP A 165 -10.44 23.28 -1.38
C ASP A 165 -9.94 24.67 -1.77
N GLU A 166 -10.86 25.53 -2.20
CA GLU A 166 -10.55 26.90 -2.64
C GLU A 166 -9.93 27.75 -1.52
N THR A 167 -9.98 27.30 -0.27
CA THR A 167 -9.38 27.96 0.91
C THR A 167 -8.03 27.37 1.31
N GLY A 168 -7.56 26.32 0.63
CA GLY A 168 -6.33 25.60 0.96
C GLY A 168 -6.50 24.57 2.07
N THR A 169 -7.73 24.19 2.41
CA THR A 169 -8.01 23.15 3.41
C THR A 169 -8.12 21.79 2.70
N PRO A 170 -7.43 20.74 3.18
CA PRO A 170 -7.45 19.43 2.54
C PRO A 170 -8.82 18.74 2.71
N ARG A 171 -9.48 18.36 1.61
CA ARG A 171 -10.73 17.58 1.60
C ARG A 171 -10.55 16.13 2.01
N VAL A 172 -9.33 15.59 1.88
CA VAL A 172 -9.00 14.20 2.22
C VAL A 172 -8.11 14.17 3.45
N LEU A 173 -8.64 13.59 4.53
CA LEU A 173 -7.88 13.31 5.75
C LEU A 173 -7.17 11.94 5.62
N ARG A 174 -5.84 11.97 5.42
CA ARG A 174 -4.93 10.80 5.43
C ARG A 174 -4.13 10.73 6.74
N SER A 175 -4.04 9.55 7.35
CA SER A 175 -3.44 9.39 8.69
C SER A 175 -1.95 8.98 8.71
N GLY A 176 -1.22 9.01 7.59
CA GLY A 176 0.24 8.72 7.54
C GLY A 176 1.10 9.95 7.21
N ARG A 177 2.06 10.32 8.09
CA ARG A 177 3.00 11.47 7.87
C ARG A 177 4.37 11.06 7.33
N PHE A 178 4.79 9.81 7.52
CA PHE A 178 6.22 9.44 7.40
C PHE A 178 6.59 8.71 6.10
N GLY A 179 5.63 8.26 5.28
CA GLY A 179 5.94 7.59 4.00
C GLY A 179 6.72 6.28 4.17
N ILE A 180 6.44 5.54 5.24
CA ILE A 180 7.09 4.26 5.59
C ILE A 180 6.13 3.05 5.50
N GLY A 181 4.90 3.27 5.04
CA GLY A 181 3.82 2.26 5.11
C GLY A 181 4.13 0.95 4.38
N VAL A 182 4.86 0.98 3.26
CA VAL A 182 5.30 -0.26 2.59
C VAL A 182 6.40 -0.98 3.37
N LEU A 183 7.26 -0.25 4.09
CA LEU A 183 8.35 -0.87 4.85
C LEU A 183 7.81 -1.71 5.99
N ALA A 184 6.68 -1.30 6.58
CA ALA A 184 5.98 -2.06 7.61
C ALA A 184 5.46 -3.41 7.10
N ALA A 185 5.24 -3.57 5.78
CA ALA A 185 4.89 -4.85 5.18
C ALA A 185 6.00 -5.90 5.35
N PHE A 186 7.27 -5.48 5.41
CA PHE A 186 8.40 -6.38 5.61
C PHE A 186 8.55 -6.89 7.06
N LEU A 187 7.76 -6.36 8.01
CA LEU A 187 7.60 -7.00 9.34
C LEU A 187 6.85 -8.33 9.25
N LEU A 188 6.11 -8.55 8.16
CA LEU A 188 5.26 -9.73 7.95
C LEU A 188 5.98 -10.81 7.12
N GLY A 189 6.77 -10.41 6.13
CA GLY A 189 7.44 -11.32 5.22
C GLY A 189 8.51 -10.63 4.37
N ASN A 190 9.42 -11.42 3.80
CA ASN A 190 10.59 -10.88 3.09
C ASN A 190 10.30 -10.43 1.65
N GLU A 191 9.17 -10.86 1.08
CA GLU A 191 8.76 -10.56 -0.29
C GLU A 191 7.30 -10.12 -0.30
N ILE A 192 7.04 -9.01 -1.00
CA ILE A 192 5.70 -8.49 -1.23
C ILE A 192 5.37 -8.61 -2.71
N HIS A 193 4.15 -9.04 -3.01
CA HIS A 193 3.59 -9.04 -4.35
C HIS A 193 2.53 -7.96 -4.43
N VAL A 194 2.69 -7.04 -5.37
CA VAL A 194 1.80 -5.89 -5.52
C VAL A 194 1.20 -5.90 -6.91
N SER A 195 -0.08 -5.62 -6.97
CA SER A 195 -0.84 -5.45 -8.20
C SER A 195 -1.71 -4.22 -8.00
N THR A 196 -1.69 -3.27 -8.94
CA THR A 196 -2.42 -2.00 -8.79
C THR A 196 -2.82 -1.43 -10.13
N ARG A 197 -3.95 -0.74 -10.21
CA ARG A 197 -4.33 0.06 -11.38
C ARG A 197 -4.93 1.36 -10.92
N HIS A 198 -4.32 2.46 -11.34
CA HIS A 198 -4.87 3.78 -11.11
C HIS A 198 -6.18 4.00 -11.87
N VAL A 199 -7.10 4.78 -11.30
CA VAL A 199 -8.41 5.07 -11.92
C VAL A 199 -8.32 5.66 -13.33
N ASP A 200 -7.26 6.42 -13.61
CA ASP A 200 -7.01 7.07 -14.90
C ASP A 200 -6.16 6.25 -15.87
N GLU A 201 -5.79 5.03 -15.50
CA GLU A 201 -4.97 4.14 -16.32
C GLU A 201 -5.81 3.01 -16.92
N GLU A 202 -5.58 2.69 -18.19
CA GLU A 202 -6.26 1.58 -18.85
C GLU A 202 -5.76 0.22 -18.32
N ARG A 203 -4.45 0.12 -18.07
CA ARG A 203 -3.75 -1.09 -17.62
C ARG A 203 -3.21 -0.93 -16.21
N GLY A 204 -3.23 -2.02 -15.47
CA GLY A 204 -2.56 -2.11 -14.18
C GLY A 204 -1.09 -2.45 -14.30
N VAL A 205 -0.41 -2.37 -13.17
CA VAL A 205 0.98 -2.75 -12.97
C VAL A 205 1.04 -3.80 -11.87
N ALA A 206 1.83 -4.85 -12.07
CA ALA A 206 2.15 -5.85 -11.07
C ALA A 206 3.67 -6.03 -10.93
N PHE A 207 4.13 -6.26 -9.71
CA PHE A 207 5.53 -6.52 -9.40
C PHE A 207 5.66 -7.31 -8.09
N SER A 208 6.81 -7.94 -7.90
CA SER A 208 7.23 -8.40 -6.58
C SER A 208 8.54 -7.73 -6.20
N CYS A 209 8.75 -7.53 -4.90
CA CYS A 209 10.00 -6.96 -4.43
C CYS A 209 10.37 -7.42 -3.02
N ARG A 210 11.68 -7.44 -2.78
CA ARG A 210 12.35 -7.63 -1.50
C ARG A 210 13.16 -6.38 -1.16
N LEU A 211 13.48 -6.18 0.11
CA LEU A 211 14.31 -5.06 0.60
C LEU A 211 15.73 -5.01 0.02
N GLU A 212 16.20 -6.15 -0.47
CA GLU A 212 17.56 -6.37 -0.98
C GLU A 212 17.62 -6.32 -2.51
N ASP A 213 16.47 -6.27 -3.19
CA ASP A 213 16.44 -6.29 -4.64
C ASP A 213 17.06 -5.00 -5.20
N PRO A 214 18.05 -5.12 -6.11
CA PRO A 214 18.73 -3.95 -6.66
C PRO A 214 17.81 -3.11 -7.56
N GLU A 215 16.91 -3.77 -8.29
CA GLU A 215 15.90 -3.19 -9.16
C GLU A 215 14.64 -4.05 -9.14
N VAL A 216 13.49 -3.42 -9.34
CA VAL A 216 12.17 -4.05 -9.33
C VAL A 216 11.59 -4.00 -10.73
N GLU A 217 11.24 -5.16 -11.30
CA GLU A 217 10.63 -5.21 -12.62
C GLU A 217 9.11 -4.98 -12.51
N LEU A 218 8.62 -3.90 -13.11
CA LEU A 218 7.20 -3.62 -13.21
C LEU A 218 6.61 -4.26 -14.48
N ARG A 219 5.54 -5.03 -14.35
CA ARG A 219 4.85 -5.69 -15.46
C ARG A 219 3.46 -5.12 -15.68
N TRP A 220 3.08 -4.93 -16.94
CA TRP A 220 1.69 -4.58 -17.26
C TRP A 220 0.79 -5.78 -16.96
N THR A 221 -0.38 -5.52 -16.36
CA THR A 221 -1.38 -6.52 -16.06
C THR A 221 -2.78 -5.96 -16.30
N ASP A 222 -3.70 -6.85 -16.67
CA ASP A 222 -5.13 -6.51 -16.65
C ASP A 222 -5.65 -6.79 -15.24
N ARG A 223 -6.19 -5.74 -14.59
CA ARG A 223 -6.89 -5.84 -13.32
C ARG A 223 -7.90 -4.71 -13.17
N PRO A 224 -8.87 -4.82 -12.26
CA PRO A 224 -9.72 -3.70 -11.86
C PRO A 224 -8.94 -2.55 -11.19
N VAL A 225 -9.57 -1.39 -11.07
CA VAL A 225 -9.04 -0.22 -10.33
C VAL A 225 -8.82 -0.60 -8.85
N GLY A 226 -7.81 -0.01 -8.23
CA GLY A 226 -7.44 -0.27 -6.83
C GLY A 226 -6.12 -1.04 -6.70
N THR A 227 -5.82 -1.52 -5.49
CA THR A 227 -4.56 -2.20 -5.19
C THR A 227 -4.79 -3.54 -4.49
N THR A 228 -3.90 -4.50 -4.73
CA THR A 228 -3.81 -5.77 -4.01
C THR A 228 -2.35 -5.97 -3.61
N ILE A 229 -2.11 -6.17 -2.32
CA ILE A 229 -0.81 -6.50 -1.75
C ILE A 229 -0.94 -7.88 -1.11
N GLN A 230 -0.07 -8.81 -1.53
CA GLN A 230 0.04 -10.15 -0.97
C GLN A 230 1.43 -10.34 -0.37
N ILE A 231 1.49 -10.91 0.83
CA ILE A 231 2.73 -11.08 1.58
C ILE A 231 2.81 -12.52 2.06
N GLN A 232 3.87 -13.20 1.65
CA GLN A 232 4.19 -14.56 2.11
C GLN A 232 4.85 -14.48 3.50
N ILE A 233 4.18 -15.05 4.50
CA ILE A 233 4.62 -15.09 5.88
C ILE A 233 5.34 -16.44 6.11
N GLY A 234 6.65 -16.46 5.90
CA GLY A 234 7.45 -17.67 6.07
C GLY A 234 7.71 -18.07 7.54
N ASN A 235 7.46 -17.17 8.49
CA ASN A 235 7.70 -17.41 9.91
C ASN A 235 6.39 -17.72 10.64
N SER A 236 6.23 -18.95 11.12
CA SER A 236 5.01 -19.37 11.84
C SER A 236 4.72 -18.54 13.08
N ARG A 237 5.74 -17.99 13.75
CA ARG A 237 5.54 -17.11 14.91
C ARG A 237 4.82 -15.81 14.55
N VAL A 238 5.01 -15.31 13.32
CA VAL A 238 4.29 -14.13 12.84
C VAL A 238 2.83 -14.47 12.63
N VAL A 239 2.53 -15.60 11.99
CA VAL A 239 1.15 -16.11 11.85
C VAL A 239 0.51 -16.27 13.23
N ASP A 240 1.22 -16.87 14.18
CA ASP A 240 0.73 -17.09 15.54
C ASP A 240 0.41 -15.79 16.27
N ARG A 241 1.25 -14.75 16.12
CA ARG A 241 1.00 -13.41 16.68
C ARG A 241 -0.20 -12.70 16.04
N LEU A 242 -0.45 -12.89 14.74
CA LEU A 242 -1.57 -12.26 14.04
C LEU A 242 -2.91 -12.92 14.36
N VAL A 243 -2.89 -14.24 14.54
CA VAL A 243 -4.09 -15.07 14.77
C VAL A 243 -4.39 -15.24 16.26
N GLY A 244 -3.38 -15.16 17.12
CA GLY A 244 -3.44 -15.49 18.55
C GLY A 244 -3.17 -16.97 18.79
N ASP A 245 -2.32 -17.30 19.76
CA ASP A 245 -1.85 -18.67 20.06
C ASP A 245 -2.52 -19.29 21.29
N GLY A 246 -3.57 -18.65 21.82
CA GLY A 246 -4.30 -19.09 23.01
C GLY A 246 -3.78 -18.49 24.31
N ASP A 247 -2.49 -18.11 24.37
CA ASP A 247 -1.92 -17.35 25.50
C ASP A 247 -1.87 -15.84 25.22
N THR A 248 -1.74 -15.46 23.95
CA THR A 248 -1.83 -14.05 23.50
C THR A 248 -3.14 -13.80 22.71
N PRO A 249 -3.87 -12.71 23.01
CA PRO A 249 -4.99 -12.27 22.17
C PRO A 249 -4.54 -12.09 20.72
N GLY A 250 -5.29 -12.71 19.80
CA GLY A 250 -5.08 -12.51 18.37
C GLY A 250 -5.81 -11.27 17.85
N VAL A 251 -5.51 -10.86 16.63
CA VAL A 251 -6.23 -9.79 15.90
C VAL A 251 -6.06 -8.36 16.47
N ASP A 252 -4.99 -8.08 17.20
CA ASP A 252 -4.70 -6.72 17.70
C ASP A 252 -4.51 -5.69 16.57
N TRP A 253 -4.35 -6.15 15.33
CA TRP A 253 -4.32 -5.32 14.13
C TRP A 253 -5.71 -4.82 13.69
N ASP A 254 -6.83 -5.33 14.21
CA ASP A 254 -8.19 -4.90 13.81
C ASP A 254 -8.69 -3.69 14.62
N TRP A 255 -8.08 -2.54 14.35
CA TRP A 255 -8.41 -1.27 15.01
C TRP A 255 -9.48 -0.45 14.28
N TYR A 256 -9.72 -0.72 12.98
CA TYR A 256 -10.47 0.18 12.12
C TYR A 256 -11.99 0.06 12.30
N GLY A 257 -12.66 1.09 12.81
CA GLY A 257 -14.08 1.01 13.19
C GLY A 257 -15.05 1.88 12.39
N LEU A 258 -14.61 2.55 11.31
CA LEU A 258 -15.46 3.52 10.63
C LEU A 258 -16.49 2.83 9.73
N GLU A 259 -17.61 3.53 9.50
CA GLU A 259 -18.68 3.06 8.60
C GLU A 259 -18.21 3.00 7.14
N ARG A 260 -17.36 3.95 6.73
CA ARG A 260 -16.73 3.99 5.41
C ARG A 260 -15.28 4.48 5.46
N PRO A 261 -14.41 3.99 4.56
CA PRO A 261 -14.58 2.81 3.71
C PRO A 261 -14.92 1.51 4.46
N ARG A 262 -15.76 0.63 3.89
CA ARG A 262 -16.14 -0.63 4.54
C ARG A 262 -14.99 -1.62 4.50
N LEU A 263 -14.54 -2.07 5.67
CA LEU A 263 -13.47 -3.05 5.80
C LEU A 263 -14.06 -4.45 6.09
N ALA A 264 -13.69 -5.47 5.32
CA ALA A 264 -13.99 -6.87 5.62
C ALA A 264 -12.71 -7.61 6.00
N ARG A 265 -12.79 -8.43 7.06
CA ARG A 265 -11.64 -9.20 7.57
C ARG A 265 -11.97 -10.67 7.53
N GLY A 266 -11.14 -11.45 6.88
CA GLY A 266 -11.28 -12.89 6.81
C GLY A 266 -10.01 -13.58 7.29
N MET A 267 -10.19 -14.77 7.84
CA MET A 267 -9.10 -15.68 8.17
C MET A 267 -9.46 -17.08 7.70
N LEU A 268 -8.49 -17.82 7.18
CA LEU A 268 -8.60 -19.25 6.92
C LEU A 268 -7.55 -19.96 7.77
N LEU A 269 -8.00 -20.58 8.86
CA LEU A 269 -7.11 -21.32 9.75
C LEU A 269 -7.17 -22.81 9.47
N ARG A 270 -5.99 -23.42 9.36
CA ARG A 270 -5.83 -24.86 9.10
C ARG A 270 -5.54 -25.63 10.37
N ARG A 271 -5.02 -24.95 11.41
CA ARG A 271 -4.74 -25.55 12.72
C ARG A 271 -5.88 -25.27 13.70
N THR A 272 -6.30 -26.29 14.44
CA THR A 272 -7.24 -26.12 15.54
C THR A 272 -6.53 -25.50 16.74
N ARG A 273 -6.90 -24.26 17.07
CA ARG A 273 -6.38 -23.55 18.25
C ARG A 273 -7.37 -23.74 19.40
N VAL A 274 -6.89 -24.29 20.53
CA VAL A 274 -7.72 -24.49 21.72
C VAL A 274 -7.69 -23.21 22.55
N PRO A 275 -8.84 -22.57 22.85
CA PRO A 275 -8.88 -21.39 23.71
C PRO A 275 -8.36 -21.72 25.12
N ASN A 276 -7.49 -20.90 25.68
CA ASN A 276 -7.13 -20.98 27.11
C ASN A 276 -8.12 -20.14 27.94
N ARG A 277 -8.27 -20.46 29.23
CA ARG A 277 -9.17 -19.77 30.18
C ARG A 277 -8.95 -18.25 30.28
N HIS A 278 -7.79 -17.75 29.87
CA HIS A 278 -7.42 -16.32 29.94
C HIS A 278 -7.65 -15.56 28.63
N ASN A 279 -7.95 -16.27 27.53
CA ASN A 279 -8.16 -15.66 26.22
C ASN A 279 -9.27 -16.41 25.47
N PRO A 280 -10.52 -15.93 25.53
CA PRO A 280 -11.69 -16.59 24.95
C PRO A 280 -11.76 -16.42 23.43
N SER A 281 -10.62 -16.27 22.75
CA SER A 281 -10.55 -16.22 21.29
C SER A 281 -11.34 -17.41 20.71
N PRO A 282 -12.25 -17.19 19.75
CA PRO A 282 -13.11 -18.26 19.24
C PRO A 282 -12.28 -19.43 18.70
N ILE A 283 -12.85 -20.65 18.73
CA ILE A 283 -12.28 -21.80 18.02
C ILE A 283 -12.37 -21.48 16.52
N LEU A 284 -11.32 -20.86 16.00
CA LEU A 284 -11.21 -20.53 14.59
C LEU A 284 -10.64 -21.76 13.89
N THR A 285 -11.51 -22.53 13.21
CA THR A 285 -11.09 -23.55 12.25
C THR A 285 -11.90 -23.34 10.99
N GLY A 286 -11.22 -23.36 9.83
CA GLY A 286 -11.86 -23.02 8.56
C GLY A 286 -11.93 -21.51 8.30
N GLU A 287 -12.73 -21.13 7.31
CA GLU A 287 -12.89 -19.73 6.90
C GLU A 287 -13.82 -19.00 7.88
N SER A 288 -13.35 -17.89 8.44
CA SER A 288 -14.10 -17.04 9.37
C SER A 288 -13.96 -15.58 8.97
N TRP A 289 -15.04 -14.82 9.12
CA TRP A 289 -15.05 -13.38 8.88
C TRP A 289 -15.28 -12.63 10.19
N LEU A 290 -14.41 -11.68 10.51
CA LEU A 290 -14.43 -10.97 11.78
C LEU A 290 -15.35 -9.75 11.69
N ALA A 291 -16.16 -9.55 12.73
CA ALA A 291 -16.91 -8.32 12.92
C ALA A 291 -15.97 -7.23 13.47
N PRO A 292 -16.17 -5.95 13.08
CA PRO A 292 -15.36 -4.87 13.62
C PRO A 292 -15.49 -4.81 15.14
N ALA A 293 -14.35 -4.68 15.83
CA ALA A 293 -14.33 -4.60 17.29
C ALA A 293 -15.14 -3.42 17.84
N VAL A 294 -15.18 -2.31 17.10
CA VAL A 294 -15.90 -1.07 17.46
C VAL A 294 -16.49 -0.42 16.22
N SER A 295 -17.70 0.13 16.35
CA SER A 295 -18.32 1.00 15.34
C SER A 295 -18.22 2.46 15.79
N LEU A 296 -17.54 3.27 15.00
CA LEU A 296 -17.34 4.69 15.26
C LEU A 296 -18.46 5.53 14.65
N PRO A 297 -18.98 6.55 15.35
CA PRO A 297 -19.88 7.52 14.77
C PRO A 297 -19.15 8.43 13.79
N SER A 298 -19.80 8.70 12.66
CA SER A 298 -19.34 9.60 11.61
C SER A 298 -19.27 11.06 12.11
N PRO A 299 -18.31 11.89 11.65
CA PRO A 299 -18.24 13.31 11.99
C PRO A 299 -19.58 14.02 11.80
N GLY A 300 -20.00 14.83 12.77
CA GLY A 300 -21.27 15.57 12.75
C GLY A 300 -22.54 14.73 12.96
N SER A 301 -22.45 13.40 13.08
CA SER A 301 -23.63 12.55 13.33
C SER A 301 -24.19 12.70 14.75
N GLU A 302 -25.45 12.30 14.95
CA GLU A 302 -25.99 12.11 16.30
C GLU A 302 -25.24 10.97 16.99
N LEU A 303 -24.70 11.26 18.17
CA LEU A 303 -23.90 10.29 18.91
C LEU A 303 -24.81 9.26 19.59
N PRO A 304 -24.50 7.96 19.49
CA PRO A 304 -25.15 6.97 20.34
C PRO A 304 -24.92 7.29 21.82
N ALA A 305 -25.82 6.86 22.71
CA ALA A 305 -25.81 7.24 24.14
C ALA A 305 -24.47 7.02 24.87
N LYS A 306 -23.62 6.14 24.35
CA LYS A 306 -22.32 5.73 24.91
C LYS A 306 -21.14 6.56 24.40
N TRP A 307 -21.35 7.39 23.38
CA TRP A 307 -20.33 8.25 22.78
C TRP A 307 -20.42 9.67 23.32
N ARG A 308 -19.29 10.36 23.32
CA ARG A 308 -19.11 11.74 23.77
C ARG A 308 -18.34 12.50 22.70
N ARG A 309 -18.57 13.81 22.60
CA ARG A 309 -17.89 14.69 21.64
C ARG A 309 -17.13 15.78 22.38
N ILE A 310 -15.93 16.07 21.89
CA ILE A 310 -15.10 17.20 22.28
C ILE A 310 -14.92 18.06 21.04
N ASN A 311 -15.20 19.35 21.15
CA ASN A 311 -14.92 20.30 20.09
C ASN A 311 -13.57 20.94 20.41
N TYR A 312 -12.57 20.77 19.53
CA TYR A 312 -11.26 21.40 19.67
C TYR A 312 -10.92 22.16 18.39
N PRO A 313 -10.40 23.40 18.44
CA PRO A 313 -10.25 24.24 17.24
C PRO A 313 -9.39 23.64 16.12
N GLU A 314 -8.50 22.71 16.46
CA GLU A 314 -7.59 22.04 15.50
C GLU A 314 -8.11 20.70 14.97
N PHE A 315 -9.29 20.25 15.41
CA PHE A 315 -9.88 18.97 14.99
C PHE A 315 -11.33 19.18 14.58
N ASP A 316 -11.72 18.64 13.42
CA ASP A 316 -13.08 18.80 12.88
C ASP A 316 -14.15 18.21 13.81
N ASP A 317 -13.89 17.05 14.40
CA ASP A 317 -14.77 16.39 15.37
C ASP A 317 -13.98 15.35 16.18
N LEU A 318 -14.03 15.39 17.52
CA LEU A 318 -13.41 14.38 18.39
C LEU A 318 -14.48 13.58 19.12
N HIS A 319 -14.63 12.31 18.73
CA HIS A 319 -15.53 11.35 19.36
C HIS A 319 -14.78 10.41 20.28
N TRP A 320 -15.30 10.18 21.48
CA TRP A 320 -14.75 9.19 22.39
C TRP A 320 -15.81 8.38 23.15
N THR A 321 -15.45 7.17 23.56
CA THR A 321 -16.24 6.32 24.46
C THR A 321 -15.32 5.53 25.39
N TRP A 322 -15.75 5.26 26.61
CA TRP A 322 -15.05 4.45 27.62
C TRP A 322 -15.83 3.18 27.99
N GLU A 323 -16.94 2.90 27.29
CA GLU A 323 -17.82 1.76 27.57
C GLU A 323 -17.36 0.46 26.89
N LEU A 324 -16.16 0.43 26.32
CA LEU A 324 -15.57 -0.79 25.79
C LEU A 324 -14.91 -1.58 26.93
N PRO A 325 -15.00 -2.91 26.96
CA PRO A 325 -14.30 -3.71 27.96
C PRO A 325 -12.80 -3.40 27.88
N TRP A 326 -12.28 -2.73 28.91
CA TRP A 326 -10.85 -2.44 29.06
C TRP A 326 -10.25 -1.54 27.98
N ALA A 327 -11.05 -0.68 27.31
CA ALA A 327 -10.53 0.27 26.33
C ALA A 327 -11.36 1.56 26.26
N MET A 328 -10.71 2.64 25.85
CA MET A 328 -11.32 3.90 25.46
C MET A 328 -11.12 4.07 23.96
N ALA A 329 -12.17 4.27 23.17
CA ALA A 329 -11.97 4.64 21.76
C ALA A 329 -11.97 6.16 21.64
N CYS A 330 -11.05 6.75 20.87
CA CYS A 330 -11.05 8.15 20.47
C CYS A 330 -10.77 8.27 18.97
N ASN A 331 -11.69 8.81 18.18
CA ASN A 331 -11.60 8.92 16.72
C ASN A 331 -11.14 7.64 15.99
N GLY A 332 -11.50 6.48 16.56
CA GLY A 332 -11.17 5.16 16.01
C GLY A 332 -9.89 4.55 16.49
N ILE A 333 -9.20 5.21 17.39
CA ILE A 333 -8.04 4.66 18.08
C ILE A 333 -8.51 4.08 19.40
N LEU A 334 -8.28 2.79 19.60
CA LEU A 334 -8.49 2.12 20.89
C LEU A 334 -7.30 2.43 21.81
N ILE A 335 -7.58 3.04 22.96
CA ILE A 335 -6.64 3.48 23.98
C ILE A 335 -6.90 2.63 25.22
N GLY A 336 -5.91 1.86 25.67
CA GLY A 336 -6.00 1.12 26.93
C GLY A 336 -6.33 -0.37 26.85
N HIS A 337 -6.51 -0.95 25.65
CA HIS A 337 -6.55 -2.42 25.51
C HIS A 337 -5.24 -3.00 26.09
N PRO A 338 -5.27 -4.08 26.89
CA PRO A 338 -4.09 -4.58 27.61
C PRO A 338 -2.88 -4.94 26.71
N ASN A 339 -3.08 -5.02 25.38
CA ASN A 339 -2.03 -5.27 24.40
C ASN A 339 -1.74 -4.11 23.42
N LEU A 340 -2.53 -3.03 23.44
CA LEU A 340 -2.22 -1.84 22.66
C LEU A 340 -1.19 -1.03 23.46
N HIS A 341 0.09 -1.38 23.29
CA HIS A 341 1.15 -0.42 23.56
C HIS A 341 0.83 0.82 22.74
N ALA A 342 0.60 1.94 23.44
CA ALA A 342 0.37 3.24 22.83
C ALA A 342 1.66 3.71 22.15
N SER A 343 1.96 3.14 20.98
CA SER A 343 3.02 3.64 20.11
C SER A 343 2.42 4.78 19.29
N PHE A 344 2.44 5.96 19.87
CA PHE A 344 2.18 7.22 19.19
C PHE A 344 3.35 7.55 18.24
N CYS A 345 3.01 8.05 17.05
CA CYS A 345 3.70 9.15 16.38
C CYS A 345 2.68 9.97 15.59
#